data_AF-A0A970NVH2-F1
#
_entry.id   AF-A0A970NVH2-F1
#
_cell.length_a   1.000
_cell.length_b   1.000
_cell.length_c   1.000
_cell.angle_alpha   90.00
_cell.angle_beta   90.00
_cell.angle_gamma   90.00
#
_symmetry.space_group_name_H-M   'P 1'
#
loop_
_entity.id
_entity.type
_entity.pdbx_description
1 polymer ?
#
loop_
_entity_poly.entity_id
_entity_poly.type
_entity_poly.pdbx_seq_one_letter_code
_entity_poly.pdbx_strand_id
1 'polypeptide(L)'
;MYKLAKVALRVIALSGFLHLSCGRDPGASVYQTPEITNVYADAEAHRVLFRCDVLRAGNIRECGIYFGETEDNLQKIPGSFTDKNRFTATRKGLESGREYYFKAFVNNGVSEYSTEIKRFTTVAGDPGINIPDPSFRNYILSHFDANEDGVLNQKEAFDIRKIEICPDSVSTIEGIEHFPELEELICIGTVSEDDGTFNGRLTSVDVSRNSRLWRLDLGYNRLKEIDVSKNEQLELLIVSYNLITELDISHNKRLRHVGCSPSGPMRISAIDFSRCPELDFVGLSGFGGEVVDFSANSEVQQIYLSWSNLEKVILPDAPILFLLDLAEAHLQGTLDLGGCPALRILRLQHNPDLEKVILRTGLKLEEFQVDPHVIIEYV
;
A
#
# COMPACT_ATOMS: atom_id res chain seq x y z
N MET A 1 14.30 -24.19 -74.04
CA MET A 1 14.11 -25.28 -73.06
C MET A 1 15.49 -25.81 -72.66
N TYR A 2 15.90 -25.64 -71.39
CA TYR A 2 17.15 -26.12 -70.76
C TYR A 2 18.46 -25.59 -71.42
N LYS A 3 19.59 -25.32 -70.78
CA LYS A 3 20.18 -25.62 -69.47
C LYS A 3 21.39 -24.67 -69.26
N LEU A 4 21.79 -24.47 -68.00
CA LEU A 4 23.05 -23.83 -67.58
C LEU A 4 24.31 -24.44 -68.23
N ALA A 5 25.38 -23.64 -68.40
CA ALA A 5 26.66 -23.75 -67.65
C ALA A 5 27.86 -23.01 -68.31
N LYS A 6 28.47 -22.10 -67.52
CA LYS A 6 29.92 -21.92 -67.21
C LYS A 6 31.01 -22.29 -68.25
N VAL A 7 31.93 -21.35 -68.55
CA VAL A 7 33.38 -21.34 -68.16
C VAL A 7 34.27 -20.44 -69.08
N ALA A 8 35.13 -19.66 -68.40
CA ALA A 8 36.49 -19.12 -68.72
C ALA A 8 36.78 -17.97 -69.73
N LEU A 9 37.42 -16.93 -69.16
CA LEU A 9 38.62 -16.13 -69.55
C LEU A 9 39.05 -16.10 -71.04
N ARG A 10 39.49 -14.99 -71.65
CA ARG A 10 40.51 -13.98 -71.26
C ARG A 10 40.56 -12.87 -72.36
N VAL A 11 41.38 -11.82 -72.15
CA VAL A 11 42.16 -10.95 -73.12
C VAL A 11 42.01 -9.46 -72.71
N ILE A 12 42.96 -8.87 -71.96
CA ILE A 12 44.26 -8.22 -72.30
C ILE A 12 44.14 -6.69 -72.52
N ALA A 13 45.13 -6.00 -71.94
CA ALA A 13 45.26 -4.57 -71.64
C ALA A 13 45.76 -3.68 -72.79
N LEU A 14 45.60 -2.35 -72.64
CA LEU A 14 46.67 -1.31 -72.72
C LEU A 14 46.11 0.13 -72.66
N SER A 15 46.74 0.97 -71.83
CA SER A 15 47.27 2.33 -72.11
C SER A 15 47.22 3.22 -70.86
N GLY A 16 48.32 3.94 -70.60
CA GLY A 16 48.59 4.58 -69.32
C GLY A 16 48.78 6.10 -69.33
N PHE A 17 49.17 6.56 -68.14
CA PHE A 17 49.69 7.85 -67.71
C PHE A 17 48.74 9.06 -67.66
N LEU A 18 48.27 9.37 -66.44
CA LEU A 18 47.89 10.72 -66.01
C LEU A 18 48.71 11.11 -64.77
N HIS A 19 49.22 12.34 -64.79
CA HIS A 19 49.79 13.06 -63.65
C HIS A 19 48.82 13.07 -62.47
N LEU A 20 49.27 12.63 -61.29
CA LEU A 20 48.65 12.95 -60.01
C LEU A 20 49.59 13.90 -59.26
N SER A 21 49.19 15.17 -59.21
CA SER A 21 49.76 16.16 -58.31
C SER A 21 49.56 15.71 -56.86
N CYS A 22 50.59 15.84 -56.02
CA CYS A 22 50.45 15.75 -54.57
C CYS A 22 49.37 16.74 -54.12
N GLY A 23 48.19 16.21 -53.79
CA GLY A 23 47.23 16.92 -52.95
C GLY A 23 47.90 17.18 -51.61
N ARG A 24 47.90 18.45 -51.18
CA ARG A 24 48.41 18.92 -49.90
C ARG A 24 48.01 17.95 -48.78
N ASP A 25 49.01 17.46 -48.07
CA ASP A 25 48.85 16.84 -46.76
C ASP A 25 48.03 17.82 -45.90
N PRO A 26 46.83 17.45 -45.41
CA PRO A 26 46.10 18.32 -44.51
C PRO A 26 47.00 18.58 -43.30
N GLY A 27 47.29 19.86 -43.04
CA GLY A 27 48.31 20.27 -42.07
C GLY A 27 48.14 19.58 -40.71
N ALA A 28 49.26 19.47 -39.98
CA ALA A 28 49.40 18.74 -38.71
C ALA A 28 48.33 19.01 -37.62
N SER A 29 47.46 20.02 -37.79
CA SER A 29 46.27 20.24 -36.97
C SER A 29 45.19 19.16 -37.13
N VAL A 30 45.16 18.39 -38.22
CA VAL A 30 44.18 17.30 -38.45
C VAL A 30 44.57 16.00 -37.72
N TYR A 31 45.83 15.88 -37.29
CA TYR A 31 46.38 14.70 -36.59
C TYR A 31 46.64 14.94 -35.11
N GLN A 32 46.03 15.96 -34.50
CA GLN A 32 46.23 16.16 -33.08
C GLN A 32 45.42 15.13 -32.28
N THR A 33 46.13 14.38 -31.44
CA THR A 33 45.58 13.30 -30.62
C THR A 33 44.51 13.83 -29.67
N PRO A 34 43.27 13.28 -29.68
CA PRO A 34 42.27 13.66 -28.70
C PRO A 34 42.74 13.30 -27.29
N GLU A 35 42.43 14.16 -26.32
CA GLU A 35 42.92 14.01 -24.94
C GLU A 35 41.80 14.29 -23.95
N ILE A 36 41.59 13.36 -23.02
CA ILE A 36 40.65 13.51 -21.92
C ILE A 36 41.37 14.26 -20.80
N THR A 37 40.97 15.50 -20.54
CA THR A 37 41.65 16.36 -19.57
C THR A 37 41.11 16.18 -18.17
N ASN A 38 39.80 15.94 -18.04
CA ASN A 38 39.15 15.70 -16.76
C ASN A 38 38.13 14.57 -16.87
N VAL A 39 37.97 13.84 -15.77
CA VAL A 39 36.90 12.86 -15.60
C VAL A 39 36.39 12.96 -14.17
N TYR A 40 35.08 13.23 -14.06
CA TYR A 40 34.34 13.30 -12.81
C TYR A 40 33.32 12.17 -12.77
N ALA A 41 33.20 11.52 -11.61
CA ALA A 41 32.15 10.56 -11.31
C ALA A 41 31.25 11.16 -10.23
N ASP A 42 30.02 11.47 -10.59
CA ASP A 42 29.00 11.98 -9.68
C ASP A 42 28.12 10.80 -9.28
N ALA A 43 28.46 10.17 -8.16
CA ALA A 43 27.88 8.92 -7.71
C ALA A 43 26.79 9.16 -6.66
N GLU A 44 25.63 8.58 -6.92
CA GLU A 44 24.49 8.47 -6.02
C GLU A 44 24.39 7.01 -5.52
N ALA A 45 23.34 6.67 -4.77
CA ALA A 45 23.13 5.31 -4.24
C ALA A 45 23.08 4.24 -5.35
N HIS A 46 22.28 4.47 -6.40
CA HIS A 46 22.00 3.48 -7.46
C HIS A 46 22.42 3.91 -8.87
N ARG A 47 23.12 5.03 -8.99
CA ARG A 47 23.51 5.61 -10.27
C ARG A 47 24.83 6.34 -10.15
N VAL A 48 25.55 6.39 -11.26
CA VAL A 48 26.67 7.32 -11.45
C VAL A 48 26.53 8.04 -12.77
N LEU A 49 26.77 9.35 -12.75
CA LEU A 49 26.93 10.18 -13.92
C LEU A 49 28.40 10.55 -14.09
N PHE A 50 28.99 10.08 -15.18
CA PHE A 50 30.34 10.46 -15.58
C PHE A 50 30.29 11.71 -16.44
N ARG A 51 31.12 12.69 -16.12
CA ARG A 51 31.35 13.89 -16.93
C ARG A 51 32.83 13.96 -17.32
N CYS A 52 33.10 13.98 -18.62
CA CYS A 52 34.45 13.97 -19.15
C CYS A 52 34.68 15.21 -20.02
N ASP A 53 35.70 15.99 -19.70
CA ASP A 53 36.16 17.09 -20.56
C ASP A 53 37.24 16.58 -21.51
N VAL A 54 37.18 17.01 -22.76
CA VAL A 54 38.01 16.51 -23.85
C VAL A 54 38.52 17.67 -24.69
N LEU A 55 39.82 17.66 -24.95
CA LEU A 55 40.45 18.55 -25.93
C LEU A 55 40.49 17.87 -27.30
N ARG A 56 40.34 18.69 -28.34
CA ARG A 56 40.46 18.27 -29.75
C ARG A 56 39.42 17.20 -30.14
N ALA A 57 38.19 17.40 -29.69
CA ALA A 57 37.10 16.43 -29.87
C ALA A 57 36.62 16.24 -31.32
N GLY A 58 37.02 17.12 -32.25
CA GLY A 58 36.55 17.10 -33.65
C GLY A 58 36.86 15.82 -34.43
N ASN A 59 37.76 14.97 -33.95
CA ASN A 59 38.14 13.70 -34.58
C ASN A 59 37.66 12.45 -33.82
N ILE A 60 36.81 12.61 -32.81
CA ILE A 60 36.34 11.49 -31.98
C ILE A 60 35.12 10.84 -32.64
N ARG A 61 35.18 9.51 -32.81
CA ARG A 61 34.09 8.70 -33.37
C ARG A 61 33.32 7.95 -32.29
N GLU A 62 33.99 7.57 -31.21
CA GLU A 62 33.40 6.88 -30.08
C GLU A 62 33.97 7.45 -28.78
N CYS A 63 33.15 7.59 -27.76
CA CYS A 63 33.57 7.97 -26.42
C CYS A 63 32.76 7.19 -25.41
N GLY A 64 33.25 7.12 -24.17
CA GLY A 64 32.53 6.45 -23.12
C GLY A 64 33.41 6.12 -21.92
N ILE A 65 32.93 5.16 -21.14
CA ILE A 65 33.54 4.72 -19.89
C ILE A 65 33.69 3.21 -19.94
N TYR A 66 34.87 2.69 -19.63
CA TYR A 66 35.01 1.32 -19.16
C TYR A 66 34.66 1.29 -17.68
N PHE A 67 33.76 0.40 -17.27
CA PHE A 67 33.18 0.37 -15.93
C PHE A 67 33.03 -1.07 -15.42
N GLY A 68 33.35 -1.33 -14.15
CA GLY A 68 33.20 -2.66 -13.57
C GLY A 68 33.37 -2.69 -12.05
N GLU A 69 33.14 -3.87 -11.49
CA GLU A 69 33.27 -4.15 -10.05
C GLU A 69 34.72 -4.41 -9.61
N THR A 70 35.59 -4.74 -10.56
CA THR A 70 37.03 -4.96 -10.36
C THR A 70 37.83 -4.31 -11.48
N GLU A 71 39.12 -4.03 -11.24
CA GLU A 71 40.02 -3.42 -12.24
C GLU A 71 40.19 -4.30 -13.49
N ASP A 72 40.12 -5.62 -13.33
CA ASP A 72 40.38 -6.60 -14.39
C ASP A 72 39.17 -6.88 -15.30
N ASN A 73 37.95 -6.48 -14.90
CA ASN A 73 36.72 -6.81 -15.60
C ASN A 73 35.85 -5.57 -15.86
N LEU A 74 36.36 -4.66 -16.67
CA LEU A 74 35.63 -3.45 -17.07
C LEU A 74 34.86 -3.65 -18.38
N GLN A 75 33.57 -3.33 -18.36
CA GLN A 75 32.69 -3.34 -19.53
C GLN A 75 32.57 -1.95 -20.15
N LYS A 76 32.45 -1.90 -21.48
CA LYS A 76 32.36 -0.64 -22.24
C LYS A 76 30.94 -0.07 -22.16
N ILE A 77 30.81 1.14 -21.63
CA ILE A 77 29.58 1.93 -21.57
C ILE A 77 29.73 3.12 -22.55
N PRO A 78 28.89 3.21 -23.59
CA PRO A 78 28.96 4.32 -24.53
C PRO A 78 28.59 5.64 -23.86
N GLY A 79 29.33 6.69 -24.20
CA GLY A 79 29.06 8.07 -23.83
C GLY A 79 28.43 8.86 -24.98
N SER A 80 27.97 10.06 -24.67
CA SER A 80 27.43 11.00 -25.65
C SER A 80 27.93 12.41 -25.38
N PHE A 81 28.33 13.13 -26.43
CA PHE A 81 28.73 14.52 -26.32
C PHE A 81 27.53 15.38 -25.91
N THR A 82 27.71 16.16 -24.85
CA THR A 82 26.74 17.15 -24.37
C THR A 82 27.06 18.54 -24.91
N ASP A 83 28.32 18.79 -25.26
CA ASP A 83 28.79 19.96 -26.00
C ASP A 83 30.05 19.62 -26.82
N LYS A 84 30.68 20.63 -27.43
CA LYS A 84 31.84 20.44 -28.31
C LYS A 84 33.04 19.76 -27.64
N ASN A 85 33.22 19.90 -26.33
CA ASN A 85 34.40 19.45 -25.60
C ASN A 85 34.03 18.60 -24.39
N ARG A 86 32.78 18.15 -24.25
CA ARG A 86 32.33 17.37 -23.11
C ARG A 86 31.43 16.23 -23.52
N PHE A 87 31.70 15.05 -22.99
CA PHE A 87 30.77 13.93 -23.08
C PHE A 87 30.38 13.42 -21.70
N THR A 88 29.22 12.76 -21.66
CA THR A 88 28.70 12.13 -20.46
C THR A 88 28.35 10.67 -20.72
N ALA A 89 28.49 9.85 -19.70
CA ALA A 89 27.97 8.48 -19.68
C ALA A 89 27.27 8.24 -18.34
N THR A 90 26.20 7.46 -18.33
CA THR A 90 25.43 7.16 -17.11
C THR A 90 25.33 5.67 -16.93
N ARG A 91 25.52 5.19 -15.69
CA ARG A 91 25.21 3.81 -15.30
C ARG A 91 24.20 3.85 -14.16
N LYS A 92 23.10 3.12 -14.32
CA LYS A 92 22.06 2.87 -13.30
C LYS A 92 22.18 1.44 -12.77
N GLY A 93 21.45 1.13 -11.70
CA GLY A 93 21.40 -0.21 -11.10
C GLY A 93 22.68 -0.58 -10.37
N LEU A 94 23.33 0.40 -9.74
CA LEU A 94 24.48 0.16 -8.87
C LEU A 94 24.02 -0.28 -7.48
N GLU A 95 24.83 -1.09 -6.83
CA GLU A 95 24.67 -1.40 -5.40
C GLU A 95 25.18 -0.22 -4.58
N SER A 96 24.46 0.09 -3.51
CA SER A 96 24.77 1.22 -2.64
C SER A 96 25.93 0.91 -1.68
N GLY A 97 26.73 1.93 -1.35
CA GLY A 97 27.92 1.75 -0.50
C GLY A 97 29.00 0.84 -1.10
N ARG A 98 28.90 0.51 -2.39
CA ARG A 98 29.81 -0.40 -3.09
C ARG A 98 30.86 0.37 -3.87
N GLU A 99 32.07 -0.15 -3.87
CA GLU A 99 33.18 0.39 -4.66
C GLU A 99 33.12 -0.13 -6.11
N TYR A 100 33.35 0.78 -7.06
CA TYR A 100 33.40 0.50 -8.48
C TYR A 100 34.63 1.15 -9.14
N TYR A 101 35.03 0.59 -10.26
CA TYR A 101 36.21 0.98 -11.02
C TYR A 101 35.80 1.47 -12.40
N PHE A 102 36.48 2.51 -12.88
CA PHE A 102 36.21 3.06 -14.20
C PHE A 102 37.44 3.73 -14.83
N LYS A 103 37.44 3.80 -16.17
CA LYS A 103 38.31 4.70 -16.93
C LYS A 103 37.56 5.26 -18.13
N ALA A 104 37.80 6.52 -18.47
CA ALA A 104 37.21 7.12 -19.65
C ALA A 104 38.01 6.74 -20.89
N PHE A 105 37.33 6.62 -22.04
CA PHE A 105 37.99 6.41 -23.32
C PHE A 105 37.41 7.31 -24.40
N VAL A 106 38.26 7.63 -25.38
CA VAL A 106 37.89 8.26 -26.65
C VAL A 106 38.60 7.51 -27.77
N ASN A 107 37.90 7.30 -28.88
CA ASN A 107 38.40 6.54 -30.02
C ASN A 107 38.15 7.34 -31.30
N ASN A 108 39.18 7.48 -32.14
CA ASN A 108 39.12 8.22 -33.41
C ASN A 108 38.89 7.31 -34.64
N GLY A 109 38.66 6.01 -34.42
CA GLY A 109 38.52 4.97 -35.44
C GLY A 109 39.82 4.27 -35.84
N VAL A 110 40.97 4.71 -35.30
CA VAL A 110 42.30 4.11 -35.55
C VAL A 110 42.97 3.73 -34.23
N SER A 111 42.85 4.56 -33.21
CA SER A 111 43.43 4.34 -31.89
C SER A 111 42.45 4.77 -30.80
N GLU A 112 42.50 4.03 -29.69
CA GLU A 112 41.75 4.34 -28.48
C GLU A 112 42.70 4.92 -27.43
N TYR A 113 42.25 5.99 -26.79
CA TYR A 113 42.97 6.66 -25.72
C TYR A 113 42.12 6.55 -24.47
N SER A 114 42.65 5.95 -23.42
CA SER A 114 41.98 5.83 -22.13
C SER A 114 42.73 6.54 -21.03
N THR A 115 42.00 7.00 -20.01
CA THR A 115 42.61 7.45 -18.77
C THR A 115 43.14 6.27 -17.96
N GLU A 116 43.92 6.57 -16.92
CA GLU A 116 44.17 5.61 -15.84
C GLU A 116 42.85 5.14 -15.21
N ILE A 117 42.88 3.94 -14.62
CA ILE A 117 41.77 3.42 -13.84
C ILE A 117 41.62 4.27 -12.57
N LYS A 118 40.39 4.70 -12.32
CA LYS A 118 39.97 5.38 -11.10
C LYS A 118 38.92 4.52 -10.41
N ARG A 119 38.67 4.81 -9.14
CA ARG A 119 37.63 4.18 -8.34
C ARG A 119 36.74 5.22 -7.67
N PHE A 120 35.52 4.84 -7.38
CA PHE A 120 34.60 5.60 -6.53
C PHE A 120 33.74 4.63 -5.74
N THR A 121 33.14 5.13 -4.66
CA THR A 121 32.15 4.38 -3.87
C THR A 121 30.80 5.04 -4.07
N THR A 122 29.76 4.26 -4.35
CA THR A 122 28.38 4.78 -4.34
C THR A 122 28.04 5.26 -2.93
N VAL A 123 27.17 6.25 -2.82
CA VAL A 123 26.68 6.70 -1.51
C VAL A 123 25.99 5.51 -0.82
N ALA A 124 26.12 5.39 0.50
CA ALA A 124 25.35 4.41 1.26
C ALA A 124 23.85 4.67 1.05
N GLY A 125 23.09 3.62 0.75
CA GLY A 125 21.67 3.73 0.40
C GLY A 125 20.86 4.00 1.65
N ASP A 126 19.64 4.50 1.47
CA ASP A 126 18.67 4.47 2.57
C ASP A 126 18.43 2.98 2.90
N PRO A 127 18.65 2.52 4.16
CA PRO A 127 18.34 1.15 4.52
C PRO A 127 16.84 0.83 4.41
N GLY A 128 16.00 1.86 4.28
CA GLY A 128 14.56 1.76 4.17
C GLY A 128 13.88 1.44 5.48
N ILE A 129 12.57 1.60 5.45
CA ILE A 129 11.70 1.11 6.51
C ILE A 129 11.59 -0.40 6.41
N ASN A 130 11.80 -1.08 7.54
CA ASN A 130 11.65 -2.53 7.60
C ASN A 130 10.17 -2.90 7.59
N ILE A 131 9.76 -3.66 6.58
CA ILE A 131 8.40 -4.21 6.45
C ILE A 131 8.55 -5.73 6.38
N PRO A 132 8.44 -6.47 7.50
CA PRO A 132 8.83 -7.87 7.56
C PRO A 132 8.02 -8.81 6.67
N ASP A 133 6.70 -8.59 6.57
CA ASP A 133 5.83 -9.42 5.74
C ASP A 133 6.10 -9.15 4.25
N PRO A 134 6.50 -10.16 3.45
CA PRO A 134 6.85 -9.94 2.05
C PRO A 134 5.69 -9.43 1.19
N SER A 135 4.47 -9.89 1.47
CA SER A 135 3.29 -9.45 0.72
C SER A 135 2.93 -8.02 1.08
N PHE A 136 3.04 -7.65 2.36
CA PHE A 136 2.84 -6.26 2.78
C PHE A 136 3.92 -5.35 2.20
N ARG A 137 5.19 -5.76 2.25
CA ARG A 137 6.30 -5.03 1.63
C ARG A 137 6.08 -4.81 0.15
N ASN A 138 5.70 -5.86 -0.59
CA ASN A 138 5.45 -5.77 -2.03
C ASN A 138 4.28 -4.83 -2.34
N TYR A 139 3.20 -4.88 -1.55
CA TYR A 139 2.10 -3.93 -1.67
C TYR A 139 2.60 -2.50 -1.47
N ILE A 140 3.34 -2.25 -0.40
CA ILE A 140 3.84 -0.91 -0.08
C ILE A 140 4.76 -0.38 -1.18
N LEU A 141 5.74 -1.18 -1.63
CA LEU A 141 6.65 -0.76 -2.70
C LEU A 141 5.91 -0.52 -4.02
N SER A 142 4.96 -1.39 -4.39
CA SER A 142 4.23 -1.22 -5.66
C SER A 142 3.29 -0.01 -5.70
N HIS A 143 2.93 0.58 -4.55
CA HIS A 143 2.01 1.71 -4.47
C HIS A 143 2.67 3.02 -4.03
N PHE A 144 3.74 2.96 -3.23
CA PHE A 144 4.28 4.12 -2.53
C PHE A 144 5.80 4.35 -2.72
N ASP A 145 6.52 3.46 -3.40
CA ASP A 145 7.91 3.69 -3.81
C ASP A 145 7.92 4.70 -4.98
N ALA A 146 7.97 5.99 -4.64
CA ALA A 146 7.83 7.08 -5.60
C ALA A 146 9.05 7.25 -6.51
N ASN A 147 10.23 6.81 -6.07
CA ASN A 147 11.48 6.94 -6.81
C ASN A 147 11.89 5.63 -7.54
N GLU A 148 11.15 4.54 -7.29
CA GLU A 148 11.35 3.19 -7.85
C GLU A 148 12.75 2.62 -7.55
N ASP A 149 13.32 2.97 -6.40
CA ASP A 149 14.62 2.45 -5.96
C ASP A 149 14.52 1.08 -5.25
N GLY A 150 13.30 0.59 -5.05
CA GLY A 150 13.01 -0.69 -4.41
C GLY A 150 13.03 -0.63 -2.88
N VAL A 151 13.10 0.58 -2.30
CA VAL A 151 13.20 0.81 -0.87
C VAL A 151 12.20 1.91 -0.47
N LEU A 152 11.45 1.67 0.61
CA LEU A 152 10.58 2.71 1.15
C LEU A 152 11.36 3.60 2.13
N ASN A 153 11.57 4.87 1.77
CA ASN A 153 12.21 5.83 2.65
C ASN A 153 11.20 6.57 3.56
N GLN A 154 11.73 7.35 4.52
CA GLN A 154 10.91 8.06 5.50
C GLN A 154 9.99 9.11 4.88
N LYS A 155 10.38 9.70 3.74
CA LYS A 155 9.57 10.71 3.05
C LYS A 155 8.38 10.06 2.35
N GLU A 156 8.62 8.98 1.63
CA GLU A 156 7.54 8.20 0.99
C GLU A 156 6.56 7.69 2.04
N ALA A 157 7.06 7.12 3.14
CA ALA A 157 6.24 6.69 4.27
C ALA A 157 5.41 7.81 4.91
N PHE A 158 5.97 9.04 4.98
CA PHE A 158 5.26 10.21 5.48
C PHE A 158 4.09 10.63 4.57
N ASP A 159 4.17 10.36 3.28
CA ASP A 159 3.15 10.74 2.29
C ASP A 159 2.01 9.70 2.16
N ILE A 160 2.12 8.54 2.81
CA ILE A 160 1.07 7.51 2.81
C ILE A 160 -0.14 8.01 3.62
N ARG A 161 -1.33 7.98 3.00
CA ARG A 161 -2.61 8.37 3.64
C ARG A 161 -3.60 7.21 3.74
N LYS A 162 -3.57 6.28 2.79
CA LYS A 162 -4.51 5.16 2.73
C LYS A 162 -3.77 3.87 2.40
N ILE A 163 -4.07 2.82 3.14
CA ILE A 163 -3.66 1.45 2.86
C ILE A 163 -4.90 0.58 2.77
N GLU A 164 -5.00 -0.18 1.69
CA GLU A 164 -6.06 -1.15 1.45
C GLU A 164 -5.44 -2.44 0.92
N ILE A 165 -5.33 -3.44 1.80
CA ILE A 165 -4.62 -4.70 1.52
C ILE A 165 -5.41 -5.90 2.04
N CYS A 166 -5.49 -6.97 1.24
CA CYS A 166 -6.16 -8.19 1.65
C CYS A 166 -5.28 -9.02 2.62
N PRO A 167 -5.75 -9.34 3.84
CA PRO A 167 -5.00 -10.12 4.82
C PRO A 167 -4.89 -11.59 4.47
N ASP A 168 -5.58 -12.07 3.44
CA ASP A 168 -5.34 -13.42 2.91
C ASP A 168 -3.90 -13.55 2.36
N SER A 169 -3.32 -12.41 1.96
CA SER A 169 -1.97 -12.30 1.43
C SER A 169 -0.93 -11.94 2.50
N VAL A 170 -1.33 -11.39 3.66
CA VAL A 170 -0.41 -10.93 4.71
C VAL A 170 -0.65 -11.62 6.05
N SER A 171 0.44 -11.96 6.74
CA SER A 171 0.39 -12.55 8.09
C SER A 171 0.53 -11.52 9.20
N THR A 172 1.17 -10.39 8.90
CA THR A 172 1.34 -9.24 9.77
C THR A 172 1.41 -7.97 8.93
N ILE A 173 1.07 -6.84 9.54
CA ILE A 173 1.28 -5.49 8.98
C ILE A 173 2.30 -4.69 9.81
N GLU A 174 3.22 -5.39 10.48
CA GLU A 174 4.41 -4.77 11.10
C GLU A 174 5.13 -3.88 10.07
N GLY A 175 5.52 -2.68 10.49
CA GLY A 175 5.97 -1.58 9.64
C GLY A 175 4.93 -0.46 9.50
N ILE A 176 3.65 -0.71 9.81
CA ILE A 176 2.58 0.31 9.78
C ILE A 176 2.86 1.50 10.71
N GLU A 177 3.61 1.27 11.80
CA GLU A 177 3.99 2.28 12.77
C GLU A 177 4.89 3.39 12.19
N HIS A 178 5.46 3.17 11.00
CA HIS A 178 6.27 4.15 10.28
C HIS A 178 5.45 5.09 9.37
N PHE A 179 4.11 4.97 9.35
CA PHE A 179 3.21 5.78 8.51
C PHE A 179 2.41 6.77 9.36
N PRO A 180 3.03 7.87 9.83
CA PRO A 180 2.44 8.77 10.84
C PRO A 180 1.22 9.55 10.36
N GLU A 181 1.09 9.73 9.05
CA GLU A 181 -0.02 10.45 8.43
C GLU A 181 -1.09 9.50 7.85
N LEU A 182 -1.05 8.20 8.18
CA LEU A 182 -2.06 7.25 7.74
C LEU A 182 -3.45 7.61 8.30
N GLU A 183 -4.41 7.80 7.41
CA GLU A 183 -5.79 8.23 7.69
C GLU A 183 -6.80 7.07 7.55
N GLU A 184 -6.56 6.17 6.59
CA GLU A 184 -7.40 5.00 6.35
C GLU A 184 -6.56 3.71 6.30
N LEU A 185 -6.91 2.73 7.14
CA LEU A 185 -6.36 1.38 7.10
C LEU A 185 -7.48 0.37 6.91
N ILE A 186 -7.48 -0.31 5.77
CA ILE A 186 -8.45 -1.33 5.38
C ILE A 186 -7.70 -2.63 5.14
N CYS A 187 -7.91 -3.60 6.03
CA CYS A 187 -7.31 -4.92 5.94
C CYS A 187 -8.33 -6.00 6.30
N ILE A 188 -9.27 -6.23 5.39
CA ILE A 188 -10.45 -7.08 5.59
C ILE A 188 -10.19 -8.48 5.02
N GLY A 189 -10.31 -9.52 5.84
CA GLY A 189 -10.19 -10.89 5.38
C GLY A 189 -11.37 -11.34 4.53
N THR A 190 -11.14 -12.37 3.72
CA THR A 190 -12.24 -13.00 2.98
C THR A 190 -12.82 -14.17 3.75
N VAL A 191 -14.02 -14.59 3.33
CA VAL A 191 -14.68 -15.78 3.82
C VAL A 191 -14.64 -16.84 2.72
N SER A 192 -14.18 -18.04 3.07
CA SER A 192 -14.20 -19.21 2.19
C SER A 192 -15.63 -19.59 1.82
N GLU A 193 -15.92 -19.71 0.53
CA GLU A 193 -17.23 -20.11 0.03
C GLU A 193 -17.60 -21.56 0.40
N ASP A 194 -16.59 -22.42 0.59
CA ASP A 194 -16.77 -23.85 0.79
C ASP A 194 -17.18 -24.21 2.23
N ASP A 195 -16.59 -23.54 3.22
CA ASP A 195 -16.73 -23.89 4.65
C ASP A 195 -17.03 -22.68 5.56
N GLY A 196 -17.15 -21.48 5.01
CA GLY A 196 -17.43 -20.27 5.77
C GLY A 196 -16.27 -19.82 6.66
N THR A 197 -15.07 -20.40 6.50
CA THR A 197 -13.91 -20.04 7.32
C THR A 197 -13.30 -18.71 6.90
N PHE A 198 -12.76 -17.97 7.88
CA PHE A 198 -12.10 -16.70 7.61
C PHE A 198 -10.65 -16.93 7.13
N ASN A 199 -10.34 -16.38 5.96
CA ASN A 199 -9.02 -16.46 5.35
C ASN A 199 -8.03 -15.44 5.91
N GLY A 200 -8.52 -14.36 6.52
CA GLY A 200 -7.70 -13.36 7.20
C GLY A 200 -6.82 -13.97 8.28
N ARG A 201 -5.56 -13.54 8.33
CA ARG A 201 -4.51 -14.16 9.16
C ARG A 201 -3.94 -13.25 10.23
N LEU A 202 -4.35 -11.98 10.27
CA LEU A 202 -3.85 -11.04 11.27
C LEU A 202 -4.27 -11.50 12.66
N THR A 203 -3.28 -11.63 13.55
CA THR A 203 -3.47 -12.03 14.96
C THR A 203 -3.22 -10.90 15.94
N SER A 204 -2.46 -9.89 15.52
CA SER A 204 -2.20 -8.65 16.25
C SER A 204 -1.95 -7.53 15.24
N VAL A 205 -2.29 -6.31 15.64
CA VAL A 205 -2.07 -5.07 14.88
C VAL A 205 -1.77 -3.97 15.88
N ASP A 206 -0.67 -3.24 15.69
CA ASP A 206 -0.33 -2.05 16.48
C ASP A 206 -0.58 -0.79 15.64
N VAL A 207 -1.61 -0.02 15.99
CA VAL A 207 -1.94 1.28 15.37
C VAL A 207 -1.59 2.47 16.26
N SER A 208 -0.82 2.27 17.33
CA SER A 208 -0.55 3.29 18.35
C SER A 208 0.21 4.51 17.82
N ARG A 209 0.91 4.36 16.68
CA ARG A 209 1.64 5.43 15.99
C ARG A 209 0.85 6.08 14.85
N ASN A 210 -0.32 5.56 14.50
CA ASN A 210 -1.16 6.06 13.41
C ASN A 210 -2.28 6.97 13.95
N SER A 211 -1.88 8.04 14.66
CA SER A 211 -2.82 8.96 15.35
C SER A 211 -3.79 9.73 14.45
N ARG A 212 -3.55 9.73 13.13
CA ARG A 212 -4.40 10.34 12.10
C ARG A 212 -5.51 9.43 11.60
N LEU A 213 -5.54 8.16 11.99
CA LEU A 213 -6.56 7.22 11.55
C LEU A 213 -7.96 7.72 11.92
N TRP A 214 -8.77 7.96 10.89
CA TRP A 214 -10.21 8.19 11.04
C TRP A 214 -11.01 6.94 10.64
N ARG A 215 -10.43 6.06 9.81
CA ARG A 215 -11.03 4.80 9.37
C ARG A 215 -10.11 3.62 9.64
N LEU A 216 -10.58 2.66 10.42
CA LEU A 216 -9.91 1.39 10.67
C LEU A 216 -10.87 0.23 10.41
N ASP A 217 -10.56 -0.60 9.42
CA ASP A 217 -11.31 -1.82 9.13
C ASP A 217 -10.36 -3.02 9.11
N LEU A 218 -10.51 -3.90 10.10
CA LEU A 218 -9.75 -5.12 10.29
C LEU A 218 -10.69 -6.34 10.35
N GLY A 219 -11.87 -6.25 9.72
CA GLY A 219 -12.87 -7.31 9.74
C GLY A 219 -12.34 -8.65 9.21
N TYR A 220 -12.96 -9.75 9.67
CA TYR A 220 -12.67 -11.12 9.21
C TYR A 220 -11.20 -11.55 9.37
N ASN A 221 -10.59 -11.17 10.49
CA ASN A 221 -9.24 -11.61 10.88
C ASN A 221 -9.28 -12.51 12.12
N ARG A 222 -8.15 -12.67 12.80
CA ARG A 222 -7.99 -13.54 13.98
C ARG A 222 -7.45 -12.75 15.18
N LEU A 223 -7.72 -11.45 15.23
CA LEU A 223 -7.28 -10.56 16.30
C LEU A 223 -7.93 -10.99 17.62
N LYS A 224 -7.15 -11.09 18.69
CA LYS A 224 -7.66 -11.37 20.04
C LYS A 224 -7.89 -10.10 20.85
N GLU A 225 -7.19 -9.05 20.48
CA GLU A 225 -7.23 -7.74 21.11
C GLU A 225 -6.93 -6.68 20.05
N ILE A 226 -7.32 -5.45 20.34
CA ILE A 226 -6.96 -4.26 19.58
C ILE A 226 -6.94 -3.07 20.53
N ASP A 227 -5.84 -2.32 20.55
CA ASP A 227 -5.74 -1.05 21.28
C ASP A 227 -5.92 0.11 20.31
N VAL A 228 -7.03 0.83 20.46
CA VAL A 228 -7.36 2.04 19.68
C VAL A 228 -7.28 3.32 20.51
N SER A 229 -6.68 3.27 21.71
CA SER A 229 -6.62 4.38 22.66
C SER A 229 -5.81 5.59 22.16
N LYS A 230 -4.95 5.40 21.15
CA LYS A 230 -4.14 6.46 20.50
C LYS A 230 -4.76 7.00 19.22
N ASN A 231 -5.88 6.45 18.78
CA ASN A 231 -6.54 6.80 17.53
C ASN A 231 -7.79 7.64 17.83
N GLU A 232 -7.61 8.76 18.53
CA GLU A 232 -8.70 9.66 18.98
C GLU A 232 -9.51 10.28 17.83
N GLN A 233 -8.98 10.23 16.60
CA GLN A 233 -9.64 10.72 15.39
C GLN A 233 -10.55 9.66 14.72
N LEU A 234 -10.62 8.44 15.24
CA LEU A 234 -11.46 7.38 14.65
C LEU A 234 -12.93 7.80 14.60
N GLU A 235 -13.49 7.74 13.40
CA GLU A 235 -14.91 7.89 13.10
C GLU A 235 -15.54 6.55 12.70
N LEU A 236 -14.75 5.63 12.15
CA LEU A 236 -15.18 4.29 11.73
C LEU A 236 -14.20 3.24 12.24
N LEU A 237 -14.72 2.29 13.03
CA LEU A 237 -14.01 1.11 13.52
C LEU A 237 -14.78 -0.16 13.21
N ILE A 238 -14.25 -0.99 12.32
CA ILE A 238 -14.78 -2.33 12.04
C ILE A 238 -13.73 -3.37 12.42
N VAL A 239 -14.06 -4.18 13.43
CA VAL A 239 -13.28 -5.32 13.91
C VAL A 239 -14.13 -6.58 14.00
N SER A 240 -15.29 -6.58 13.34
CA SER A 240 -16.20 -7.73 13.28
C SER A 240 -15.52 -9.00 12.78
N TYR A 241 -16.00 -10.15 13.25
CA TYR A 241 -15.49 -11.48 12.89
C TYR A 241 -14.02 -11.68 13.22
N ASN A 242 -13.60 -11.15 14.38
CA ASN A 242 -12.32 -11.45 15.03
C ASN A 242 -12.53 -12.34 16.27
N LEU A 243 -11.46 -12.59 17.01
CA LEU A 243 -11.46 -13.33 18.28
C LEU A 243 -11.47 -12.37 19.50
N ILE A 244 -11.87 -11.12 19.30
CA ILE A 244 -11.88 -10.08 20.34
C ILE A 244 -13.02 -10.35 21.32
N THR A 245 -12.70 -10.40 22.61
CA THR A 245 -13.68 -10.57 23.71
C THR A 245 -13.87 -9.33 24.57
N GLU A 246 -12.96 -8.35 24.45
CA GLU A 246 -13.00 -7.07 25.16
C GLU A 246 -12.61 -5.96 24.19
N LEU A 247 -13.36 -4.87 24.21
CA LEU A 247 -13.11 -3.71 23.35
C LEU A 247 -13.32 -2.42 24.15
N ASP A 248 -12.25 -1.65 24.31
CA ASP A 248 -12.29 -0.31 24.92
C ASP A 248 -12.28 0.76 23.82
N ILE A 249 -13.39 1.49 23.72
CA ILE A 249 -13.57 2.64 22.81
C ILE A 249 -13.68 3.97 23.55
N SER A 250 -13.36 4.00 24.86
CA SER A 250 -13.57 5.17 25.72
C SER A 250 -12.79 6.42 25.30
N HIS A 251 -11.75 6.26 24.48
CA HIS A 251 -10.91 7.34 23.96
C HIS A 251 -11.38 7.83 22.58
N ASN A 252 -12.26 7.10 21.88
CA ASN A 252 -12.66 7.38 20.51
C ASN A 252 -13.97 8.17 20.46
N LYS A 253 -13.92 9.41 20.95
CA LYS A 253 -15.12 10.26 21.13
C LYS A 253 -15.83 10.65 19.84
N ARG A 254 -15.11 10.60 18.71
CA ARG A 254 -15.62 10.88 17.37
C ARG A 254 -16.16 9.65 16.66
N LEU A 255 -16.20 8.49 17.32
CA LEU A 255 -16.63 7.26 16.70
C LEU A 255 -18.11 7.35 16.34
N ARG A 256 -18.42 7.13 15.07
CA ARG A 256 -19.77 7.16 14.50
C ARG A 256 -20.24 5.76 14.13
N HIS A 257 -19.35 4.98 13.53
CA HIS A 257 -19.64 3.62 13.08
C HIS A 257 -18.76 2.64 13.84
N VAL A 258 -19.38 1.72 14.58
CA VAL A 258 -18.68 0.62 15.25
C VAL A 258 -19.27 -0.72 14.83
N GLY A 259 -18.42 -1.61 14.32
CA GLY A 259 -18.73 -3.00 14.05
C GLY A 259 -17.76 -3.88 14.82
N CYS A 260 -18.25 -4.62 15.80
CA CYS A 260 -17.43 -5.44 16.68
C CYS A 260 -18.08 -6.78 17.01
N SER A 261 -18.97 -7.29 16.14
CA SER A 261 -19.55 -8.62 16.26
C SER A 261 -18.44 -9.67 16.34
N PRO A 262 -18.28 -10.41 17.46
CA PRO A 262 -17.25 -11.43 17.57
C PRO A 262 -17.52 -12.61 16.63
N SER A 263 -16.48 -13.38 16.33
CA SER A 263 -16.64 -14.67 15.65
C SER A 263 -17.42 -15.67 16.53
N GLY A 264 -18.07 -16.65 15.89
CA GLY A 264 -19.06 -17.55 16.51
C GLY A 264 -18.74 -18.18 17.88
N PRO A 265 -17.50 -18.60 18.23
CA PRO A 265 -17.24 -19.14 19.56
C PRO A 265 -16.99 -18.06 20.63
N MET A 266 -16.64 -16.84 20.22
CA MET A 266 -16.26 -15.73 21.10
C MET A 266 -17.46 -14.81 21.36
N ARG A 267 -17.42 -14.09 22.48
CA ARG A 267 -18.46 -13.12 22.86
C ARG A 267 -17.82 -11.91 23.53
N ILE A 268 -18.30 -10.72 23.21
CA ILE A 268 -18.05 -9.53 24.02
C ILE A 268 -19.12 -9.50 25.11
N SER A 269 -18.72 -9.51 26.38
CA SER A 269 -19.68 -9.59 27.50
C SER A 269 -20.01 -8.23 28.10
N ALA A 270 -19.20 -7.21 27.82
CA ALA A 270 -19.42 -5.85 28.26
C ALA A 270 -18.80 -4.88 27.25
N ILE A 271 -19.50 -3.78 26.99
CA ILE A 271 -19.01 -2.67 26.17
C ILE A 271 -19.66 -1.39 26.67
N ASP A 272 -18.87 -0.31 26.77
CA ASP A 272 -19.35 1.00 27.22
C ASP A 272 -19.39 1.97 26.04
N PHE A 273 -20.61 2.32 25.60
CA PHE A 273 -20.83 3.30 24.54
C PHE A 273 -20.95 4.74 25.04
N SER A 274 -20.88 4.98 26.36
CA SER A 274 -21.13 6.30 26.97
C SER A 274 -20.13 7.39 26.57
N ARG A 275 -18.98 7.00 26.04
CA ARG A 275 -17.92 7.90 25.57
C ARG A 275 -17.94 8.18 24.07
N CYS A 276 -18.88 7.56 23.34
CA CYS A 276 -19.03 7.71 21.89
C CYS A 276 -20.43 8.27 21.56
N PRO A 277 -20.73 9.55 21.92
CA PRO A 277 -22.07 10.11 21.77
C PRO A 277 -22.50 10.30 20.30
N GLU A 278 -21.55 10.30 19.36
CA GLU A 278 -21.77 10.50 17.92
C GLU A 278 -22.07 9.20 17.15
N LEU A 279 -22.23 8.06 17.85
CA LEU A 279 -22.54 6.77 17.23
C LEU A 279 -23.86 6.85 16.44
N ASP A 280 -23.80 6.57 15.14
CA ASP A 280 -24.95 6.43 14.24
C ASP A 280 -25.20 4.96 13.82
N PHE A 281 -24.16 4.12 13.86
CA PHE A 281 -24.23 2.69 13.54
C PHE A 281 -23.53 1.83 14.59
N VAL A 282 -24.24 0.80 15.08
CA VAL A 282 -23.67 -0.21 15.99
C VAL A 282 -23.97 -1.61 15.48
N GLY A 283 -22.91 -2.35 15.15
CA GLY A 283 -22.94 -3.78 14.88
C GLY A 283 -22.27 -4.57 16.00
N LEU A 284 -23.06 -5.29 16.79
CA LEU A 284 -22.62 -6.12 17.92
C LEU A 284 -23.47 -7.40 18.01
N SER A 285 -23.67 -8.07 16.87
CA SER A 285 -24.30 -9.39 16.86
C SER A 285 -23.44 -10.40 17.62
N GLY A 286 -24.04 -11.29 18.40
CA GLY A 286 -23.30 -12.25 19.23
C GLY A 286 -22.91 -11.73 20.61
N PHE A 287 -23.49 -10.62 21.07
CA PHE A 287 -23.19 -10.04 22.38
C PHE A 287 -23.49 -11.03 23.51
N GLY A 288 -22.54 -11.20 24.42
CA GLY A 288 -22.63 -12.14 25.54
C GLY A 288 -23.12 -11.53 26.84
N GLY A 289 -23.29 -10.21 26.90
CA GLY A 289 -23.79 -9.52 28.09
C GLY A 289 -25.32 -9.49 28.15
N GLU A 290 -25.84 -9.38 29.37
CA GLU A 290 -27.28 -9.34 29.65
C GLU A 290 -27.90 -7.97 29.36
N VAL A 291 -27.12 -6.90 29.51
CA VAL A 291 -27.59 -5.52 29.32
C VAL A 291 -26.63 -4.77 28.43
N VAL A 292 -27.21 -4.04 27.47
CA VAL A 292 -26.49 -3.06 26.65
C VAL A 292 -27.16 -1.70 26.77
N ASP A 293 -26.36 -0.66 26.96
CA ASP A 293 -26.82 0.69 27.25
C ASP A 293 -26.42 1.68 26.14
N PHE A 294 -27.43 2.24 25.48
CA PHE A 294 -27.31 3.28 24.46
C PHE A 294 -27.86 4.63 24.92
N SER A 295 -28.11 4.83 26.22
CA SER A 295 -28.71 6.05 26.76
C SER A 295 -27.92 7.33 26.43
N ALA A 296 -26.62 7.21 26.16
CA ALA A 296 -25.75 8.32 25.76
C ALA A 296 -25.66 8.55 24.24
N ASN A 297 -26.31 7.72 23.41
CA ASN A 297 -26.07 7.64 21.96
C ASN A 297 -27.30 8.10 21.16
N SER A 298 -27.75 9.35 21.37
CA SER A 298 -28.97 9.89 20.74
C SER A 298 -28.92 9.96 19.21
N GLU A 299 -27.73 9.89 18.62
CA GLU A 299 -27.53 9.92 17.17
C GLU A 299 -27.65 8.54 16.51
N VAL A 300 -27.92 7.48 17.29
CA VAL A 300 -27.96 6.10 16.77
C VAL A 300 -29.13 5.90 15.80
N GLN A 301 -28.82 5.39 14.62
CA GLN A 301 -29.77 5.17 13.54
C GLN A 301 -30.01 3.68 13.29
N GLN A 302 -28.99 2.86 13.53
CA GLN A 302 -28.99 1.42 13.24
C GLN A 302 -28.31 0.64 14.35
N ILE A 303 -29.01 -0.34 14.90
CA ILE A 303 -28.50 -1.24 15.93
C ILE A 303 -28.70 -2.68 15.48
N TYR A 304 -27.61 -3.43 15.43
CA TYR A 304 -27.60 -4.88 15.19
C TYR A 304 -27.06 -5.60 16.41
N LEU A 305 -27.92 -6.39 17.05
CA LEU A 305 -27.66 -7.13 18.27
C LEU A 305 -28.20 -8.57 18.17
N SER A 306 -28.36 -9.07 16.95
CA SER A 306 -28.84 -10.43 16.73
C SER A 306 -27.90 -11.49 17.32
N TRP A 307 -28.41 -12.69 17.60
CA TRP A 307 -27.62 -13.81 18.16
C TRP A 307 -26.99 -13.51 19.54
N SER A 308 -27.61 -12.62 20.30
CA SER A 308 -27.15 -12.15 21.62
C SER A 308 -27.92 -12.82 22.76
N ASN A 309 -27.47 -12.65 24.00
CA ASN A 309 -28.15 -13.16 25.20
C ASN A 309 -28.58 -12.01 26.12
N LEU A 310 -29.50 -11.19 25.63
CA LEU A 310 -29.92 -9.93 26.26
C LEU A 310 -31.15 -10.14 27.14
N GLU A 311 -31.09 -9.67 28.38
CA GLU A 311 -32.26 -9.42 29.23
C GLU A 311 -32.88 -8.05 28.92
N LYS A 312 -32.03 -7.05 28.62
CA LYS A 312 -32.48 -5.67 28.44
C LYS A 312 -31.62 -4.89 27.46
N VAL A 313 -32.27 -4.11 26.61
CA VAL A 313 -31.65 -3.07 25.80
C VAL A 313 -32.14 -1.72 26.31
N ILE A 314 -31.22 -0.85 26.75
CA ILE A 314 -31.55 0.52 27.13
C ILE A 314 -31.31 1.40 25.90
N LEU A 315 -32.38 1.86 25.28
CA LEU A 315 -32.32 2.78 24.15
C LEU A 315 -32.32 4.23 24.64
N PRO A 316 -31.72 5.18 23.91
CA PRO A 316 -31.88 6.60 24.19
C PRO A 316 -33.33 7.03 23.86
N ASP A 317 -33.66 8.30 24.13
CA ASP A 317 -34.70 8.96 23.33
C ASP A 317 -34.18 8.92 21.89
N ALA A 318 -34.67 7.96 21.09
CA ALA A 318 -34.08 7.57 19.80
C ALA A 318 -34.96 8.07 18.63
N PRO A 319 -35.06 9.39 18.39
CA PRO A 319 -35.99 9.95 17.41
C PRO A 319 -35.64 9.58 15.97
N ILE A 320 -34.39 9.16 15.72
CA ILE A 320 -33.85 8.84 14.39
C ILE A 320 -33.45 7.37 14.21
N LEU A 321 -33.66 6.52 15.22
CA LEU A 321 -33.45 5.08 15.11
C LEU A 321 -34.44 4.51 14.10
N PHE A 322 -33.93 4.05 12.95
CA PHE A 322 -34.75 3.52 11.88
C PHE A 322 -34.61 2.00 11.71
N LEU A 323 -33.53 1.40 12.23
CA LEU A 323 -33.30 -0.04 12.19
C LEU A 323 -32.91 -0.58 13.57
N LEU A 324 -33.66 -1.58 14.03
CA LEU A 324 -33.33 -2.34 15.24
C LEU A 324 -33.44 -3.84 14.94
N ASP A 325 -32.31 -4.54 15.02
CA ASP A 325 -32.21 -5.98 14.83
C ASP A 325 -31.84 -6.68 16.15
N LEU A 326 -32.83 -7.36 16.73
CA LEU A 326 -32.74 -8.16 17.95
C LEU A 326 -33.23 -9.59 17.68
N ALA A 327 -33.04 -10.10 16.46
CA ALA A 327 -33.34 -11.50 16.14
C ALA A 327 -32.45 -12.45 16.97
N GLU A 328 -33.01 -13.50 17.55
CA GLU A 328 -32.25 -14.43 18.41
C GLU A 328 -31.49 -13.71 19.55
N ALA A 329 -32.12 -12.71 20.17
CA ALA A 329 -31.52 -11.95 21.26
C ALA A 329 -31.86 -12.51 22.67
N HIS A 330 -32.68 -13.56 22.74
CA HIS A 330 -33.18 -14.17 23.98
C HIS A 330 -33.90 -13.18 24.92
N LEU A 331 -34.57 -12.18 24.34
CA LEU A 331 -35.33 -11.18 25.08
C LEU A 331 -36.51 -11.79 25.83
N GLN A 332 -36.84 -11.19 26.97
CA GLN A 332 -37.94 -11.63 27.82
C GLN A 332 -38.91 -10.48 28.11
N GLY A 333 -40.19 -10.81 28.35
CA GLY A 333 -41.17 -9.87 28.88
C GLY A 333 -41.59 -8.81 27.87
N THR A 334 -41.44 -7.52 28.21
CA THR A 334 -41.93 -6.41 27.37
C THR A 334 -40.78 -5.56 26.83
N LEU A 335 -40.75 -5.38 25.51
CA LEU A 335 -39.86 -4.43 24.83
C LEU A 335 -40.65 -3.15 24.49
N ASP A 336 -40.26 -2.02 25.08
CA ASP A 336 -40.88 -0.72 24.81
C ASP A 336 -40.11 0.08 23.75
N LEU A 337 -40.76 0.29 22.60
CA LEU A 337 -40.26 1.08 21.48
C LEU A 337 -41.19 2.27 21.17
N GLY A 338 -42.07 2.66 22.09
CA GLY A 338 -42.97 3.81 21.92
C GLY A 338 -42.23 5.13 21.67
N GLY A 339 -41.00 5.24 22.20
CA GLY A 339 -40.08 6.37 22.00
C GLY A 339 -39.28 6.35 20.69
N CYS A 340 -39.50 5.39 19.78
CA CYS A 340 -38.75 5.23 18.53
C CYS A 340 -39.59 5.59 17.29
N PRO A 341 -39.89 6.88 17.04
CA PRO A 341 -40.85 7.31 16.01
C PRO A 341 -40.37 7.11 14.56
N ALA A 342 -39.06 6.96 14.33
CA ALA A 342 -38.48 6.79 13.00
C ALA A 342 -38.26 5.33 12.60
N LEU A 343 -38.66 4.37 13.44
CA LEU A 343 -38.41 2.95 13.20
C LEU A 343 -39.11 2.48 11.91
N ARG A 344 -38.33 1.87 11.02
CA ARG A 344 -38.77 1.32 9.72
C ARG A 344 -38.52 -0.17 9.61
N ILE A 345 -37.42 -0.64 10.21
CA ILE A 345 -37.00 -2.05 10.17
C ILE A 345 -36.89 -2.54 11.61
N LEU A 346 -37.69 -3.53 11.95
CA LEU A 346 -37.70 -4.16 13.27
C LEU A 346 -37.67 -5.67 13.13
N ARG A 347 -36.60 -6.29 13.63
CA ARG A 347 -36.42 -7.75 13.62
C ARG A 347 -36.33 -8.27 15.05
N LEU A 348 -37.26 -9.14 15.39
CA LEU A 348 -37.50 -9.71 16.72
C LEU A 348 -37.80 -11.21 16.66
N GLN A 349 -37.61 -11.87 15.50
CA GLN A 349 -37.83 -13.30 15.37
C GLN A 349 -36.92 -14.10 16.30
N HIS A 350 -37.39 -15.29 16.68
CA HIS A 350 -36.65 -16.23 17.53
C HIS A 350 -36.32 -15.68 18.93
N ASN A 351 -37.27 -14.99 19.54
CA ASN A 351 -37.25 -14.60 20.95
C ASN A 351 -38.45 -15.28 21.66
N PRO A 352 -38.32 -16.57 22.06
CA PRO A 352 -39.45 -17.38 22.52
C PRO A 352 -40.06 -16.93 23.85
N ASP A 353 -39.35 -16.11 24.63
CA ASP A 353 -39.76 -15.61 25.94
C ASP A 353 -40.20 -14.14 25.90
N LEU A 354 -40.17 -13.50 24.71
CA LEU A 354 -40.66 -12.14 24.52
C LEU A 354 -42.19 -12.16 24.51
N GLU A 355 -42.82 -11.53 25.48
CA GLU A 355 -44.28 -11.59 25.61
C GLU A 355 -44.97 -10.45 24.86
N LYS A 356 -44.35 -9.26 24.85
CA LYS A 356 -44.99 -8.03 24.36
C LYS A 356 -44.00 -7.05 23.74
N VAL A 357 -44.44 -6.35 22.71
CA VAL A 357 -43.76 -5.18 22.14
C VAL A 357 -44.72 -3.99 22.14
N ILE A 358 -44.26 -2.87 22.69
CA ILE A 358 -44.98 -1.60 22.66
C ILE A 358 -44.44 -0.76 21.51
N LEU A 359 -45.31 -0.37 20.58
CA LEU A 359 -45.00 0.44 19.42
C LEU A 359 -45.75 1.77 19.48
N ARG A 360 -45.23 2.78 18.79
CA ARG A 360 -45.92 4.05 18.64
C ARG A 360 -47.13 3.92 17.71
N THR A 361 -48.26 4.53 18.06
CA THR A 361 -49.43 4.62 17.19
C THR A 361 -49.09 5.33 15.88
N GLY A 362 -49.44 4.72 14.74
CA GLY A 362 -49.20 5.27 13.40
C GLY A 362 -47.78 5.03 12.85
N LEU A 363 -46.94 4.28 13.56
CA LEU A 363 -45.64 3.82 13.06
C LEU A 363 -45.81 2.99 11.78
N LYS A 364 -44.96 3.24 10.77
CA LYS A 364 -44.97 2.54 9.48
C LYS A 364 -43.70 1.72 9.33
N LEU A 365 -43.79 0.44 9.70
CA LEU A 365 -42.71 -0.51 9.50
C LEU A 365 -42.73 -1.01 8.04
N GLU A 366 -41.56 -0.96 7.41
CA GLU A 366 -41.30 -1.52 6.08
C GLU A 366 -40.92 -3.00 6.17
N GLU A 367 -40.20 -3.34 7.23
CA GLU A 367 -39.86 -4.72 7.59
C GLU A 367 -40.19 -4.92 9.07
N PHE A 368 -41.05 -5.90 9.36
CA PHE A 368 -41.39 -6.28 10.72
C PHE A 368 -41.42 -7.80 10.83
N GLN A 369 -40.47 -8.35 11.58
CA GLN A 369 -40.34 -9.78 11.84
C GLN A 369 -40.44 -9.98 13.34
N VAL A 370 -41.41 -10.76 13.80
CA VAL A 370 -41.66 -11.04 15.22
C VAL A 370 -42.28 -12.41 15.36
N ASP A 371 -42.03 -13.09 16.48
CA ASP A 371 -42.63 -14.40 16.71
C ASP A 371 -44.16 -14.29 16.87
N PRO A 372 -44.95 -15.27 16.37
CA PRO A 372 -46.42 -15.15 16.31
C PRO A 372 -47.13 -15.03 17.67
N HIS A 373 -46.46 -15.38 18.76
CA HIS A 373 -47.03 -15.35 20.12
C HIS A 373 -46.91 -13.97 20.80
N VAL A 374 -46.06 -13.09 20.26
CA VAL A 374 -45.75 -11.79 20.86
C VAL A 374 -46.93 -10.84 20.70
N ILE A 375 -47.37 -10.24 21.81
CA ILE A 375 -48.45 -9.26 21.81
C ILE A 375 -47.93 -7.90 21.34
N ILE A 376 -48.59 -7.30 20.35
CA ILE A 376 -48.25 -5.95 19.88
C ILE A 376 -49.24 -4.95 20.46
N GLU A 377 -48.72 -4.01 21.26
CA GLU A 377 -49.48 -2.92 21.88
C GLU A 377 -49.08 -1.58 21.25
N TYR A 378 -50.05 -0.69 21.02
CA TYR A 378 -49.79 0.63 20.45
C TYR A 378 -50.09 1.74 21.47
N VAL A 379 -49.15 2.68 21.65
CA VAL A 379 -49.25 3.84 22.57
C VAL A 379 -49.23 5.18 21.88
#